data_AF-A0A7S1R6V1-F1
#
_entry.id   AF-A0A7S1R6V1-F1
#
_cell.length_a   1.000
_cell.length_b   1.000
_cell.length_c   1.000
_cell.angle_alpha   90.00
_cell.angle_beta   90.00
_cell.angle_gamma   90.00
#
_symmetry.space_group_name_H-M   'P 1'
#
loop_
_entity.id
_entity.type
_entity.pdbx_description
1 polymer ?
#
loop_
_entity_poly.entity_id
_entity_poly.type
_entity_poly.pdbx_seq_one_letter_code
_entity_poly.pdbx_strand_id
1 'polypeptide(L)'
;QEEFEKYMMKQEAVRAIQDVGVDVVGLIDLADLIFIDGSITFGKFMEVVLQLRGSNQATVKDIVDLRKVIMTEIEYLDIDRIHSTMTEIEGEVAKLSLSVSSISEQTASIQAEQLRQLVKQAQAMPHGGKSRRTSCERRSSTDSKKPPKGGPQQIVEDALPSLNLGLQECDEEHDTLERELLSPPGTVGCPDLWGFNDT
;
A
#
# COMPACT_ATOMS: atom_id res chain seq x y z
N GLN A 1 -10.39 -34.82 11.47
CA GLN A 1 -10.60 -34.19 10.15
C GLN A 1 -10.61 -35.20 9.00
N GLU A 2 -9.58 -36.02 8.81
CA GLU A 2 -9.49 -36.99 7.69
C GLU A 2 -10.72 -37.91 7.51
N GLU A 3 -11.29 -38.41 8.61
CA GLU A 3 -12.50 -39.24 8.54
C GLU A 3 -13.71 -38.48 7.99
N PHE A 4 -13.87 -37.20 8.37
CA PHE A 4 -14.96 -36.35 7.90
C PHE A 4 -14.86 -36.13 6.39
N GLU A 5 -13.66 -35.81 5.87
CA GLU A 5 -13.43 -35.67 4.43
C GLU A 5 -13.77 -36.96 3.67
N LYS A 6 -13.37 -38.11 4.21
CA LYS A 6 -13.73 -39.42 3.65
C LYS A 6 -15.24 -39.67 3.64
N TYR A 7 -15.99 -39.16 4.62
CA TYR A 7 -17.45 -39.20 4.60
C TYR A 7 -18.04 -38.23 3.58
N MET A 8 -17.48 -37.03 3.41
CA MET A 8 -17.93 -36.06 2.39
C MET A 8 -17.66 -36.54 0.96
N MET A 9 -16.74 -37.47 0.75
CA MET A 9 -16.56 -38.15 -0.55
C MET A 9 -17.67 -39.18 -0.86
N LYS A 10 -18.47 -39.62 0.13
CA LYS A 10 -19.56 -40.57 -0.08
C LYS A 10 -20.84 -39.82 -0.45
N GLN A 11 -21.36 -40.10 -1.64
CA GLN A 11 -22.58 -39.46 -2.14
C GLN A 11 -23.79 -39.65 -1.21
N GLU A 12 -23.88 -40.79 -0.51
CA GLU A 12 -24.96 -41.05 0.45
C GLU A 12 -24.92 -40.09 1.65
N ALA A 13 -23.73 -39.78 2.17
CA ALA A 13 -23.57 -38.86 3.29
C ALA A 13 -23.88 -37.41 2.88
N VAL A 14 -23.42 -37.00 1.70
CA VAL A 14 -23.71 -35.68 1.12
C VAL A 14 -25.22 -35.49 0.95
N ARG A 15 -25.92 -36.49 0.38
CA ARG A 15 -27.38 -36.43 0.24
C ARG A 15 -28.09 -36.33 1.58
N ALA A 16 -27.68 -37.14 2.56
CA ALA A 16 -28.29 -37.10 3.89
C ALA A 16 -28.14 -35.74 4.57
N ILE A 17 -26.97 -35.08 4.45
CA ILE A 17 -26.74 -33.75 5.02
C ILE A 17 -27.55 -32.69 4.28
N GLN A 18 -27.63 -32.80 2.95
CA GLN A 18 -28.40 -31.88 2.12
C GLN A 18 -29.91 -32.00 2.35
N ASP A 19 -30.42 -33.21 2.59
CA ASP A 19 -31.84 -33.45 2.93
C ASP A 19 -32.23 -32.80 4.27
N VAL A 20 -31.29 -32.65 5.19
CA VAL A 20 -31.49 -31.91 6.46
C VAL A 20 -31.52 -30.39 6.21
N GLY A 21 -31.12 -29.92 5.02
CA GLY A 21 -31.12 -28.50 4.64
C GLY A 21 -29.85 -27.76 5.04
N VAL A 22 -28.74 -28.48 5.17
CA VAL A 22 -27.40 -27.92 5.41
C VAL A 22 -26.68 -27.78 4.07
N ASP A 23 -26.00 -26.64 3.87
CA ASP A 23 -25.13 -26.46 2.71
C ASP A 23 -23.83 -27.26 2.89
N VAL A 24 -23.66 -28.29 2.07
CA VAL A 24 -22.50 -29.19 2.14
C VAL A 24 -21.23 -28.49 1.69
N VAL A 25 -21.31 -27.54 0.74
CA VAL A 25 -20.12 -26.82 0.26
C VAL A 25 -19.59 -25.92 1.37
N GLY A 26 -20.44 -25.07 1.94
CA GLY A 26 -20.07 -24.25 3.09
C GLY A 26 -19.63 -25.06 4.32
N LEU A 27 -20.18 -26.26 4.53
CA LEU A 27 -19.73 -27.14 5.61
C LEU A 27 -18.28 -27.63 5.42
N ILE A 28 -17.86 -27.91 4.18
CA ILE A 28 -16.48 -28.29 3.87
C ILE A 28 -15.54 -27.10 4.11
N ASP A 29 -15.94 -25.89 3.70
CA ASP A 29 -15.15 -24.67 3.91
C ASP A 29 -14.98 -24.37 5.41
N LEU A 30 -16.00 -24.67 6.22
CA LEU A 30 -15.94 -24.52 7.68
C LEU A 30 -15.20 -25.66 8.39
N ALA A 31 -14.76 -26.72 7.69
CA ALA A 31 -14.18 -27.89 8.34
C ALA A 31 -12.96 -27.52 9.21
N ASP A 32 -12.09 -26.63 8.73
CA ASP A 32 -10.91 -26.18 9.49
C ASP A 32 -11.31 -25.44 10.78
N LEU A 33 -12.43 -24.73 10.77
CA LEU A 33 -12.98 -24.04 11.94
C LEU A 33 -13.72 -24.98 12.90
N ILE A 34 -14.37 -26.03 12.40
CA ILE A 34 -15.07 -27.01 13.23
C ILE A 34 -14.07 -27.90 13.98
N PHE A 35 -12.91 -28.16 13.38
CA PHE A 35 -11.87 -29.03 13.91
C PHE A 35 -10.61 -28.26 14.39
N ILE A 36 -10.75 -27.05 14.96
CA ILE A 36 -9.62 -26.25 15.48
C ILE A 36 -8.70 -27.05 16.40
N ASP A 37 -9.27 -27.81 17.34
CA ASP A 37 -8.52 -28.66 18.29
C ASP A 37 -8.22 -30.08 17.72
N GLY A 38 -8.42 -30.28 16.42
CA GLY A 38 -8.19 -31.54 15.70
C GLY A 38 -9.25 -32.63 15.93
N SER A 39 -10.03 -32.58 17.01
CA SER A 39 -11.06 -33.57 17.33
C SER A 39 -12.30 -32.96 17.98
N ILE A 40 -13.47 -33.52 17.65
CA ILE A 40 -14.78 -33.10 18.17
C ILE A 40 -15.61 -34.35 18.43
N THR A 41 -16.45 -34.34 19.46
CA THR A 41 -17.38 -35.45 19.71
C THR A 41 -18.49 -35.46 18.65
N PHE A 42 -18.99 -36.64 18.31
CA PHE A 42 -20.06 -36.75 17.30
C PHE A 42 -21.31 -35.92 17.64
N GLY A 43 -21.69 -35.88 18.92
CA GLY A 43 -22.82 -35.06 19.37
C GLY A 43 -22.58 -33.57 19.12
N LYS A 44 -21.40 -33.07 19.46
CA LYS A 44 -21.04 -31.67 19.25
C LYS A 44 -20.92 -31.33 17.77
N PHE A 45 -20.37 -32.23 16.96
CA PHE A 45 -20.34 -32.09 15.51
C PHE A 45 -21.76 -31.98 14.93
N MET A 46 -22.68 -32.86 15.34
CA MET A 46 -24.06 -32.83 14.84
C MET A 46 -24.79 -31.54 15.27
N GLU A 47 -24.54 -31.02 16.48
CA GLU A 47 -25.06 -29.70 16.88
C GLU A 47 -24.61 -28.60 15.92
N VAL A 48 -23.31 -28.56 15.58
CA VAL A 48 -22.75 -27.55 14.67
C VAL A 48 -23.33 -27.71 13.26
N VAL A 49 -23.42 -28.93 12.74
CA VAL A 49 -24.01 -29.21 11.42
C VAL A 49 -25.47 -28.75 11.37
N LEU A 50 -26.26 -29.00 12.41
CA LEU A 50 -27.66 -28.57 12.47
C LEU A 50 -27.80 -27.04 12.60
N GLN A 51 -26.85 -26.37 13.25
CA GLN A 51 -26.82 -24.91 13.32
C GLN A 51 -26.56 -24.25 11.96
N LEU A 52 -25.85 -24.93 11.06
CA LEU A 52 -25.56 -24.50 9.69
C LEU A 52 -26.74 -24.74 8.72
N ARG A 53 -27.87 -25.26 9.20
CA ARG A 53 -29.09 -25.40 8.40
C ARG A 53 -29.58 -24.03 7.96
N GLY A 54 -29.79 -23.84 6.65
CA GLY A 54 -30.22 -22.54 6.11
C GLY A 54 -31.59 -22.05 6.61
N SER A 55 -32.41 -22.96 7.14
CA SER A 55 -33.68 -22.61 7.78
C SER A 55 -33.55 -22.25 9.28
N ASN A 56 -32.34 -22.24 9.82
CA ASN A 56 -32.11 -21.83 11.20
C ASN A 56 -32.30 -20.30 11.28
N GLN A 57 -33.36 -19.86 11.96
CA GLN A 57 -33.66 -18.44 12.08
C GLN A 57 -32.63 -17.77 12.98
N ALA A 58 -31.79 -16.91 12.42
CA ALA A 58 -30.91 -16.05 13.20
C ALA A 58 -31.75 -15.11 14.08
N THR A 59 -31.49 -15.14 15.38
CA THR A 59 -32.16 -14.29 16.35
C THR A 59 -31.36 -13.00 16.60
N VAL A 60 -32.01 -11.99 17.17
CA VAL A 60 -31.33 -10.77 17.64
C VAL A 60 -30.22 -11.11 18.64
N LYS A 61 -30.39 -12.18 19.43
CA LYS A 61 -29.37 -12.67 20.34
C LYS A 61 -28.11 -13.11 19.58
N ASP A 62 -28.26 -13.84 18.48
CA ASP A 62 -27.12 -14.32 17.68
C ASP A 62 -26.33 -13.15 17.08
N ILE A 63 -27.00 -12.08 16.64
CA ILE A 63 -26.35 -10.86 16.14
C ILE A 63 -25.61 -10.13 17.28
N VAL A 64 -26.24 -10.04 18.46
CA VAL A 64 -25.62 -9.40 19.63
C VAL A 64 -24.39 -10.19 20.09
N ASP A 65 -24.47 -11.51 20.08
CA ASP A 65 -23.36 -12.39 20.47
C ASP A 65 -22.24 -12.36 19.42
N LEU A 66 -22.55 -12.34 18.12
CA LEU A 66 -21.58 -12.11 17.05
C LEU A 66 -20.85 -10.78 17.24
N ARG A 67 -21.57 -9.70 17.53
CA ARG A 67 -20.97 -8.39 17.80
C ARG A 67 -19.99 -8.44 18.96
N LYS A 68 -20.34 -9.13 20.06
CA LYS A 68 -19.43 -9.26 21.21
C LYS A 68 -18.14 -9.99 20.82
N VAL A 69 -18.26 -11.13 20.13
CA VAL A 69 -17.09 -11.90 19.68
C VAL A 69 -16.20 -11.05 18.79
N ILE A 70 -16.76 -10.37 17.79
CA ILE A 70 -15.99 -9.48 16.90
C ILE A 70 -15.29 -8.38 17.70
N MET A 71 -15.98 -7.72 18.62
CA MET A 71 -15.37 -6.65 19.43
C MET A 71 -14.26 -7.18 20.34
N THR A 72 -14.43 -8.37 20.92
CA THR A 72 -13.38 -9.02 21.75
C THR A 72 -12.16 -9.41 20.92
N GLU A 73 -12.35 -9.97 19.73
CA GLU A 73 -11.24 -10.31 18.84
C GLU A 73 -10.51 -9.04 18.33
N ILE A 74 -11.25 -7.98 18.00
CA ILE A 74 -10.65 -6.68 17.62
C ILE A 74 -9.88 -6.06 18.78
N GLU A 75 -10.36 -6.18 20.01
CA GLU A 75 -9.63 -5.73 21.20
C GLU A 75 -8.35 -6.56 21.42
N TYR A 76 -8.37 -7.85 21.07
CA TYR A 76 -7.20 -8.73 21.17
C TYR A 76 -6.18 -8.51 20.04
N LEU A 77 -6.62 -7.99 18.89
CA LEU A 77 -5.70 -7.44 17.90
C LEU A 77 -5.05 -6.21 18.54
N ASP A 78 -3.89 -6.41 19.16
CA ASP A 78 -3.10 -5.39 19.86
C ASP A 78 -2.74 -4.22 18.92
N ILE A 79 -3.70 -3.33 18.66
CA ILE A 79 -3.51 -2.07 17.94
C ILE A 79 -2.37 -1.30 18.62
N ASP A 80 -2.29 -1.39 19.95
CA ASP A 80 -1.20 -0.82 20.75
C ASP A 80 0.18 -1.42 20.42
N ARG A 81 0.27 -2.72 20.15
CA ARG A 81 1.55 -3.35 19.72
C ARG A 81 1.93 -2.92 18.31
N ILE A 82 0.95 -2.81 17.41
CA ILE A 82 1.20 -2.34 16.05
C ILE A 82 1.69 -0.89 16.11
N HIS A 83 1.05 -0.02 16.89
CA HIS A 83 1.50 1.36 17.09
C HIS A 83 2.90 1.45 17.73
N SER A 84 3.20 0.60 18.71
CA SER A 84 4.53 0.56 19.34
C SER A 84 5.62 0.22 18.34
N THR A 85 5.41 -0.82 17.52
CA THR A 85 6.41 -1.22 16.51
C THR A 85 6.52 -0.20 15.38
N MET A 86 5.42 0.44 14.97
CA MET A 86 5.43 1.52 13.98
C MET A 86 6.25 2.72 14.48
N THR A 87 6.09 3.11 15.74
CA THR A 87 6.86 4.20 16.36
C THR A 87 8.35 3.87 16.45
N GLU A 88 8.72 2.62 16.74
CA GLU A 88 10.10 2.16 16.74
C GLU A 88 10.72 2.23 15.34
N ILE A 89 9.97 1.81 14.31
CA ILE A 89 10.40 1.88 12.90
C ILE A 89 10.63 3.33 12.47
N GLU A 90 9.72 4.25 12.81
CA GLU A 90 9.89 5.68 12.52
C GLU A 90 11.18 6.25 13.14
N GLY A 91 11.50 5.83 14.38
CA GLY A 91 12.73 6.21 15.06
C GLY A 91 14.00 5.73 14.34
N GLU A 92 14.01 4.49 13.83
CA GLU A 92 15.14 3.96 13.07
C GLU A 92 15.26 4.60 11.68
N VAL A 93 14.14 4.87 11.00
CA VAL A 93 14.13 5.59 9.71
C VAL A 93 14.71 7.00 9.86
N ALA A 94 14.40 7.70 10.95
CA ALA A 94 14.97 9.01 11.22
C ALA A 94 16.51 8.96 11.40
N LYS A 95 17.04 7.97 12.12
CA LYS A 95 18.49 7.77 12.29
C LYS A 95 19.19 7.48 10.96
N LEU A 96 18.57 6.65 10.12
CA LEU A 96 19.07 6.35 8.78
C LEU A 96 19.08 7.61 7.90
N SER A 97 18.03 8.42 7.94
CA SER A 97 17.95 9.69 7.21
C SER A 97 19.07 10.67 7.58
N LEU A 98 19.38 10.79 8.88
CA LEU A 98 20.52 11.60 9.35
C LEU A 98 21.86 11.08 8.85
N SER A 99 22.03 9.76 8.84
CA SER A 99 23.24 9.10 8.33
C SER A 99 23.41 9.30 6.82
N VAL A 100 22.32 9.20 6.04
CA VAL A 100 22.30 9.45 4.59
C VAL A 100 22.67 10.91 4.27
N SER A 101 22.14 11.87 5.03
CA SER A 101 22.48 13.29 4.87
C SER A 101 23.96 13.56 5.12
N SER A 102 24.53 12.94 6.14
CA SER A 102 25.97 13.06 6.43
C SER A 102 26.84 12.45 5.32
N ILE A 103 26.41 11.35 4.71
CA ILE A 103 27.12 10.70 3.60
C ILE A 103 27.02 11.57 2.33
N SER A 104 25.86 12.16 2.04
CA SER A 104 25.69 13.01 0.86
C SER A 104 26.61 14.23 0.90
N GLU A 105 26.76 14.87 2.06
CA GLU A 105 27.71 15.98 2.28
C GLU A 105 29.16 15.55 2.05
N GLN A 106 29.54 14.38 2.59
CA GLN A 106 30.89 13.84 2.39
C GLN A 106 31.17 13.56 0.91
N THR A 107 30.23 12.95 0.18
CA THR A 107 30.39 12.66 -1.25
C THR A 107 30.53 13.93 -2.09
N ALA A 108 29.76 14.98 -1.79
CA ALA A 108 29.88 16.27 -2.47
C ALA A 108 31.29 16.90 -2.28
N SER A 109 31.84 16.82 -1.06
CA SER A 109 33.18 17.32 -0.77
C SER A 109 34.28 16.55 -1.50
N ILE A 110 34.14 15.21 -1.58
CA ILE A 110 35.09 14.33 -2.29
C ILE A 110 35.04 14.61 -3.79
N GLN A 111 33.84 14.73 -4.37
CA GLN A 111 33.67 15.05 -5.79
C GLN A 111 34.28 16.42 -6.15
N ALA A 112 34.08 17.43 -5.30
CA ALA A 112 34.65 18.76 -5.50
C ALA A 112 36.19 18.73 -5.49
N GLU A 113 36.81 17.98 -4.56
CA GLU A 113 38.26 17.87 -4.48
C GLU A 113 38.85 17.05 -5.63
N GLN A 114 38.21 15.95 -6.02
CA GLN A 114 38.59 15.17 -7.20
C GLN A 114 38.58 16.03 -8.48
N LEU A 115 37.55 16.85 -8.67
CA LEU A 115 37.46 17.76 -9.82
C LEU A 115 38.60 18.78 -9.81
N ARG A 116 38.92 19.36 -8.64
CA ARG A 116 40.05 20.29 -8.50
C ARG A 116 41.37 19.64 -8.86
N GLN A 117 41.58 18.38 -8.48
CA GLN A 117 42.79 17.64 -8.82
C GLN A 117 42.92 17.38 -10.33
N LEU A 118 41.82 17.00 -10.99
CA LEU A 118 41.81 16.79 -12.44
C LEU A 118 42.10 18.08 -13.22
N VAL A 119 41.55 19.22 -12.79
CA VAL A 119 41.83 20.53 -13.41
C VAL A 119 43.31 20.90 -13.27
N LYS A 120 43.92 20.68 -12.08
CA LYS A 120 45.35 20.92 -11.86
C LYS A 120 46.23 20.04 -12.76
N GLN A 121 45.87 18.76 -12.94
CA GLN A 121 46.59 17.85 -13.84
C GLN A 121 46.51 18.30 -15.31
N ALA A 122 45.34 18.75 -15.77
CA ALA A 122 45.15 19.24 -17.14
C ALA A 122 45.98 20.51 -17.42
N GLN A 123 46.14 21.40 -16.44
CA GLN A 123 46.93 22.64 -16.57
C GLN A 123 48.46 22.39 -16.56
N ALA A 124 48.92 21.24 -16.06
CA ALA A 124 50.34 20.88 -15.98
C ALA A 124 50.88 20.17 -17.23
N MET A 125 50.02 19.90 -18.23
CA MET A 125 50.44 19.29 -19.50
C MET A 125 51.21 20.31 -20.35
N PRO A 126 52.45 20.03 -20.78
CA PRO A 126 53.21 20.94 -21.62
C PRO A 126 52.53 21.07 -22.99
N HIS A 127 52.22 22.29 -23.40
CA HIS A 127 51.83 22.63 -24.78
C HIS A 127 53.02 22.40 -25.74
N GLY A 128 53.33 21.14 -26.01
CA GLY A 128 54.29 20.70 -27.01
C GLY A 128 53.65 20.65 -28.40
N GLY A 129 53.29 21.81 -28.94
CA GLY A 129 52.73 21.90 -30.28
C GLY A 129 53.18 23.18 -30.97
N LYS A 130 54.34 23.13 -31.64
CA LYS A 130 54.77 24.19 -32.55
C LYS A 130 53.64 24.47 -33.55
N SER A 131 53.08 25.67 -33.46
CA SER A 131 52.16 26.23 -34.44
C SER A 131 52.83 26.24 -35.82
N ARG A 132 52.49 25.25 -36.65
CA ARG A 132 52.68 25.37 -38.09
C ARG A 132 51.61 26.33 -38.58
N ARG A 133 52.01 27.57 -38.87
CA ARG A 133 51.17 28.53 -39.58
C ARG A 133 50.83 27.94 -40.95
N THR A 134 49.64 27.37 -41.11
CA THR A 134 49.02 27.27 -42.43
C THR A 134 48.19 28.52 -42.63
N SER A 135 48.78 29.44 -43.40
CA SER A 135 48.05 30.48 -44.11
C SER A 135 46.95 29.84 -44.94
N CYS A 136 45.69 30.14 -44.66
CA CYS A 136 44.60 29.93 -45.60
C CYS A 136 43.56 31.03 -45.43
N GLU A 137 43.08 31.47 -46.58
CA GLU A 137 42.45 32.75 -46.86
C GLU A 137 41.29 33.18 -45.98
N ARG A 138 41.32 34.49 -45.75
CA ARG A 138 40.18 35.37 -45.60
C ARG A 138 39.27 35.24 -46.84
N ARG A 139 38.16 34.51 -46.73
CA ARG A 139 36.97 34.74 -47.56
C ARG A 139 35.76 34.98 -46.66
N SER A 140 35.18 36.16 -46.86
CA SER A 140 33.93 36.64 -46.30
C SER A 140 32.74 35.86 -46.86
N SER A 141 31.87 35.36 -45.99
CA SER A 141 30.44 35.22 -46.28
C SER A 141 29.66 35.22 -44.95
N THR A 142 28.97 36.33 -44.72
CA THR A 142 27.64 36.45 -44.09
C THR A 142 27.07 35.19 -43.41
N ASP A 143 26.92 35.19 -42.08
CA ASP A 143 25.58 35.19 -41.47
C ASP A 143 25.67 35.49 -39.96
N SER A 144 24.71 36.26 -39.47
CA SER A 144 24.63 36.69 -38.08
C SER A 144 24.02 35.60 -37.21
N LYS A 145 24.80 34.96 -36.33
CA LYS A 145 24.27 34.37 -35.09
C LYS A 145 25.16 34.75 -33.92
N LYS A 146 24.67 35.69 -33.10
CA LYS A 146 25.22 36.05 -31.78
C LYS A 146 25.38 34.79 -30.92
N PRO A 147 26.47 34.64 -30.16
CA PRO A 147 26.56 33.62 -29.13
C PRO A 147 25.60 33.96 -27.98
N PRO A 148 24.92 32.97 -27.36
CA PRO A 148 24.16 33.23 -26.15
C PRO A 148 25.13 33.61 -25.03
N LYS A 149 24.85 34.73 -24.38
CA LYS A 149 25.53 35.15 -23.15
C LYS A 149 24.95 34.32 -22.01
N GLY A 150 25.65 33.27 -21.61
CA GLY A 150 25.35 32.49 -20.40
C GLY A 150 26.66 31.96 -19.83
N GLY A 151 26.99 32.30 -18.59
CA GLY A 151 28.15 31.75 -17.89
C GLY A 151 27.96 30.26 -17.56
N PRO A 152 28.97 29.59 -16.99
CA PRO A 152 28.92 28.17 -16.62
C PRO A 152 27.79 27.80 -15.63
N GLN A 153 27.12 28.80 -15.05
CA GLN A 153 26.02 28.63 -14.10
C GLN A 153 24.67 28.33 -14.76
N GLN A 154 24.51 28.53 -16.08
CA GLN A 154 23.21 28.33 -16.76
C GLN A 154 22.97 26.90 -17.27
N ILE A 155 23.98 26.02 -17.27
CA ILE A 155 23.84 24.65 -17.81
C ILE A 155 23.38 23.65 -16.73
N VAL A 156 23.41 24.05 -15.45
CA VAL A 156 23.04 23.18 -14.32
C VAL A 156 21.56 23.29 -13.94
N GLU A 157 20.86 24.36 -14.36
CA GLU A 157 19.42 24.53 -14.09
C GLU A 157 18.50 23.90 -15.15
N ASP A 158 18.96 23.68 -16.38
CA ASP A 158 18.14 23.10 -17.46
C ASP A 158 18.10 21.56 -17.45
N ALA A 159 18.79 20.90 -16.50
CA ALA A 159 18.85 19.43 -16.38
C ALA A 159 18.05 18.87 -15.17
N LEU A 160 17.33 19.69 -14.42
CA LEU A 160 16.53 19.26 -13.27
C LEU A 160 15.04 19.63 -13.39
N PRO A 161 14.29 19.01 -14.32
CA PRO A 161 12.89 18.69 -14.01
C PRO A 161 12.51 17.21 -14.13
N SER A 162 13.44 16.29 -14.39
CA SER A 162 13.09 14.89 -14.68
C SER A 162 13.07 13.93 -13.47
N LEU A 163 13.28 14.42 -12.24
CA LEU A 163 13.27 13.57 -11.04
C LEU A 163 12.26 13.99 -9.96
N ASN A 164 11.38 14.96 -10.25
CA ASN A 164 10.41 15.46 -9.26
C ASN A 164 8.92 15.23 -9.65
N LEU A 165 8.65 14.21 -10.48
CA LEU A 165 7.29 13.83 -10.89
C LEU A 165 6.82 12.50 -10.26
N GLY A 166 7.27 12.20 -9.04
CA GLY A 166 6.91 10.94 -8.37
C GLY A 166 6.41 11.04 -6.93
N LEU A 167 6.31 12.24 -6.35
CA LEU A 167 6.06 12.40 -4.91
C LEU A 167 5.07 13.52 -4.55
N GLN A 168 4.19 13.92 -5.48
CA GLN A 168 3.22 14.97 -5.20
C GLN A 168 1.86 14.73 -5.87
N GLU A 169 1.29 13.53 -5.71
CA GLU A 169 -0.13 13.25 -6.03
C GLU A 169 -0.79 12.23 -5.07
N CYS A 170 -0.32 12.07 -3.83
CA CYS A 170 -0.95 11.10 -2.88
C CYS A 170 -1.71 11.72 -1.69
N ASP A 171 -1.72 13.05 -1.51
CA ASP A 171 -2.27 13.65 -0.27
C ASP A 171 -3.62 14.38 -0.43
N GLU A 172 -4.27 14.35 -1.59
CA GLU A 172 -5.57 15.06 -1.76
C GLU A 172 -6.82 14.16 -1.85
N GLU A 173 -6.70 12.83 -1.93
CA GLU A 173 -7.88 11.94 -1.93
C GLU A 173 -8.28 11.39 -0.55
N HIS A 174 -7.44 11.56 0.48
CA HIS A 174 -7.72 11.00 1.81
C HIS A 174 -8.58 11.91 2.71
N ASP A 175 -8.72 13.20 2.38
CA ASP A 175 -9.41 14.19 3.24
C ASP A 175 -10.90 14.42 2.86
N THR A 176 -11.35 13.82 1.75
CA THR A 176 -12.76 13.86 1.31
C THR A 176 -13.61 12.69 1.80
N LEU A 177 -13.00 11.57 2.19
CA LEU A 177 -13.73 10.38 2.68
C LEU A 177 -13.98 10.42 4.20
N GLU A 178 -13.17 11.12 4.98
CA GLU A 178 -13.39 11.25 6.43
C GLU A 178 -14.53 12.23 6.79
N ARG A 179 -14.93 13.14 5.89
CA ARG A 179 -16.07 14.05 6.14
C ARG A 179 -17.44 13.42 5.89
N GLU A 180 -17.52 12.28 5.20
CA GLU A 180 -18.79 11.60 4.93
C GLU A 180 -19.14 10.53 5.99
N LEU A 181 -18.15 10.04 6.75
CA LEU A 181 -18.33 8.98 7.76
C LEU A 181 -18.63 9.47 9.19
N LEU A 182 -18.53 10.78 9.46
CA LEU A 182 -18.76 11.36 10.81
C LEU A 182 -19.93 12.36 10.92
N SER A 183 -20.85 12.41 9.94
CA SER A 183 -22.08 13.19 10.12
C SER A 183 -23.10 12.41 10.97
N PRO A 184 -23.65 13.00 12.07
CA PRO A 184 -24.73 12.39 12.84
C PRO A 184 -26.01 12.29 11.99
N PRO A 185 -26.89 11.29 12.22
CA PRO A 185 -28.12 11.14 11.46
C PRO A 185 -29.11 12.25 11.81
N GLY A 186 -29.03 13.36 11.10
CA GLY A 186 -29.99 14.46 11.14
C GLY A 186 -30.90 14.41 9.92
N THR A 187 -32.11 13.89 10.13
CA THR A 187 -33.36 14.22 9.39
C THR A 187 -33.20 14.73 7.96
N VAL A 188 -33.02 13.81 7.02
CA VAL A 188 -33.41 14.05 5.63
C VAL A 188 -34.85 13.59 5.49
N GLY A 189 -35.77 14.53 5.29
CA GLY A 189 -37.18 14.26 5.11
C GLY A 189 -37.41 13.35 3.91
N CYS A 190 -38.03 12.19 4.15
CA CYS A 190 -38.66 11.40 3.10
C CYS A 190 -39.87 12.20 2.57
N PRO A 191 -39.96 12.49 1.26
CA PRO A 191 -41.22 12.85 0.64
C PRO A 191 -42.17 11.64 0.72
N ASP A 192 -43.37 11.89 1.20
CA ASP A 192 -44.46 10.94 1.40
C ASP A 192 -44.65 9.99 0.21
N LEU A 193 -44.37 8.70 0.43
CA LEU A 193 -44.63 7.63 -0.53
C LEU A 193 -45.32 6.43 0.14
N TRP A 194 -46.25 6.66 1.05
CA TRP A 194 -47.26 5.67 1.43
C TRP A 194 -48.60 6.37 1.66
N GLY A 195 -49.35 6.53 0.57
CA GLY A 195 -50.78 6.76 0.65
C GLY A 195 -51.46 5.50 1.19
N PHE A 196 -51.67 5.46 2.50
CA PHE A 196 -52.61 4.53 3.13
C PHE A 196 -53.87 5.31 3.47
N ASN A 197 -54.96 4.88 2.84
CA ASN A 197 -56.26 5.50 2.82
C ASN A 197 -57.02 5.06 4.08
N ASP A 198 -57.31 5.99 4.99
CA ASP A 198 -58.28 5.80 6.07
C ASP A 198 -59.65 6.32 5.61
N THR A 199 -60.55 5.42 5.20
CA THR A 199 -62.01 5.53 5.44
C THR A 199 -62.67 4.16 5.27
#